data_AF-A0A060CCC3-F1
#
_entry.id   AF-A0A060CCC3-F1
#
_cell.length_a   1.000
_cell.length_b   1.000
_cell.length_c   1.000
_cell.angle_alpha   90.00
_cell.angle_beta   90.00
_cell.angle_gamma   90.00
#
_symmetry.space_group_name_H-M   'P 1'
#
loop_
_entity.id
_entity.type
_entity.pdbx_description
1 polymer ?
#
loop_
_entity_poly.entity_id
_entity_poly.type
_entity_poly.pdbx_seq_one_letter_code
_entity_poly.pdbx_strand_id
1 'polypeptide(L)'
;SDKEIASVRFFGAALTHSSAHVLMKLSKSRRGEIIKKLFTSEGANLNIVRIPIGASDFISEDDFFSCADKKGPDGNLLKYFNIDHDAEVIEVAKEIKAVKPNVKILATPWSAQHG
;
A
#
# COMPACT_ATOMS: atom_id res chain seq x y z
N SER A 1 -18.72 -37.34 2.15
CA SER A 1 -18.82 -36.27 1.15
C SER A 1 -17.53 -35.49 1.19
N ASP A 2 -16.79 -35.43 0.09
CA ASP A 2 -15.66 -34.53 -0.02
C ASP A 2 -16.21 -33.09 0.00
N LYS A 3 -16.00 -32.39 1.11
CA LYS A 3 -16.31 -30.97 1.20
C LYS A 3 -15.27 -30.23 0.37
N GLU A 4 -15.70 -29.65 -0.73
CA GLU A 4 -14.86 -28.75 -1.52
C GLU A 4 -14.45 -27.57 -0.62
N ILE A 5 -13.15 -27.45 -0.36
CA ILE A 5 -12.59 -26.34 0.43
C ILE A 5 -12.38 -25.16 -0.52
N ALA A 6 -12.69 -23.95 -0.08
CA ALA A 6 -12.57 -22.75 -0.89
C ALA A 6 -11.17 -22.59 -1.51
N SER A 7 -11.11 -22.25 -2.80
CA SER A 7 -9.86 -22.03 -3.55
C SER A 7 -9.09 -20.81 -3.01
N VAL A 8 -7.79 -20.96 -2.73
CA VAL A 8 -6.90 -19.82 -2.44
C VAL A 8 -6.54 -19.13 -3.75
N ARG A 9 -6.92 -17.85 -3.88
CA ARG A 9 -6.74 -17.07 -5.13
C ARG A 9 -5.62 -16.03 -5.07
N PHE A 10 -5.20 -15.65 -3.88
CA PHE A 10 -4.28 -14.53 -3.69
C PHE A 10 -3.15 -14.85 -2.72
N PHE A 11 -1.94 -14.49 -3.12
CA PHE A 11 -0.73 -14.48 -2.31
C PHE A 11 -0.06 -13.12 -2.50
N GLY A 12 0.30 -12.46 -1.40
CA GLY A 12 0.71 -11.07 -1.48
C GLY A 12 1.48 -10.56 -0.27
N ALA A 13 1.70 -9.26 -0.29
CA ALA A 13 2.42 -8.53 0.75
C ALA A 13 1.68 -7.22 1.10
N ALA A 14 2.03 -6.64 2.24
CA ALA A 14 1.61 -5.29 2.59
C ALA A 14 2.65 -4.25 2.13
N LEU A 15 2.19 -3.22 1.43
CA LEU A 15 2.96 -2.02 1.12
C LEU A 15 2.53 -0.93 2.11
N THR A 16 3.17 -0.93 3.28
CA THR A 16 3.01 0.10 4.32
C THR A 16 3.94 1.27 4.01
N HIS A 17 3.76 2.41 4.70
CA HIS A 17 4.69 3.54 4.57
C HIS A 17 6.12 3.13 4.94
N SER A 18 6.33 2.34 5.99
CA SER A 18 7.68 1.84 6.32
C SER A 18 8.29 0.98 5.22
N SER A 19 7.51 0.07 4.59
CA SER A 19 8.07 -0.80 3.53
C SER A 19 8.33 -0.03 2.23
N ALA A 20 7.46 0.94 1.90
CA ALA A 20 7.71 1.87 0.81
C ALA A 20 8.98 2.69 1.06
N HIS A 21 9.15 3.22 2.27
CA HIS A 21 10.31 4.02 2.65
C HIS A 21 11.64 3.26 2.54
N VAL A 22 11.68 2.02 3.05
CA VAL A 22 12.87 1.16 2.91
C VAL A 22 13.19 0.88 1.44
N LEU A 23 12.18 0.64 0.61
CA LEU A 23 12.37 0.44 -0.84
C LEU A 23 12.85 1.72 -1.52
N MET A 24 12.34 2.89 -1.13
CA MET A 24 12.70 4.19 -1.70
C MET A 24 14.14 4.61 -1.36
N LYS A 25 14.70 4.14 -0.24
CA LYS A 25 16.13 4.31 0.12
C LYS A 25 17.10 3.52 -0.78
N LEU A 26 16.62 2.56 -1.54
CA LEU A 26 17.45 1.80 -2.48
C LEU A 26 17.63 2.58 -3.79
N SER A 27 18.70 2.25 -4.54
CA SER A 27 18.80 2.71 -5.92
C SER A 27 17.62 2.18 -6.75
N LYS A 28 17.20 2.95 -7.76
CA LYS A 28 16.08 2.57 -8.64
C LYS A 28 16.29 1.19 -9.28
N SER A 29 17.52 0.86 -9.68
CA SER A 29 17.87 -0.46 -10.21
C SER A 29 17.61 -1.56 -9.19
N ARG A 30 18.11 -1.37 -7.96
CA ARG A 30 17.99 -2.39 -6.90
C ARG A 30 16.54 -2.57 -6.45
N ARG A 31 15.78 -1.47 -6.31
CA ARG A 31 14.35 -1.53 -6.03
C ARG A 31 13.60 -2.27 -7.14
N GLY A 32 13.91 -1.98 -8.40
CA GLY A 32 13.33 -2.66 -9.56
C GLY A 32 13.61 -4.17 -9.58
N GLU A 33 14.83 -4.60 -9.24
CA GLU A 33 15.17 -6.03 -9.10
C GLU A 33 14.34 -6.73 -8.02
N ILE A 34 14.19 -6.09 -6.85
CA ILE A 34 13.38 -6.64 -5.75
C ILE A 34 11.92 -6.74 -6.16
N ILE A 35 11.36 -5.68 -6.74
CA ILE A 35 9.97 -5.66 -7.21
C ILE A 35 9.73 -6.74 -8.27
N LYS A 36 10.66 -6.94 -9.22
CA LYS A 36 10.56 -8.04 -10.19
C LYS A 36 10.55 -9.40 -9.50
N LYS A 37 11.49 -9.67 -8.59
CA LYS A 37 11.55 -10.94 -7.85
C LYS A 37 10.29 -11.21 -7.01
N LEU A 38 9.64 -10.18 -6.49
CA LEU A 38 8.42 -10.33 -5.70
C LEU A 38 7.19 -10.58 -6.58
N PHE A 39 7.03 -9.86 -7.69
CA PHE A 39 5.75 -9.78 -8.40
C PHE A 39 5.71 -10.50 -9.76
N THR A 40 6.85 -10.95 -10.30
CA THR A 40 6.89 -11.70 -11.57
C THR A 40 7.17 -13.17 -11.36
N SER A 41 7.02 -13.95 -12.44
CA SER A 41 7.35 -15.38 -12.48
C SER A 41 8.84 -15.69 -12.32
N GLU A 42 9.71 -14.68 -12.30
CA GLU A 42 11.13 -14.85 -11.97
C GLU A 42 11.35 -15.11 -10.46
N GLY A 43 10.32 -14.95 -9.63
CA GLY A 43 10.38 -15.24 -8.21
C GLY A 43 9.01 -15.58 -7.61
N ALA A 44 8.62 -14.87 -6.55
CA ALA A 44 7.45 -15.22 -5.73
C ALA A 44 6.10 -15.03 -6.44
N ASN A 45 6.08 -14.31 -7.57
CA ASN A 45 4.90 -14.09 -8.41
C ASN A 45 3.64 -13.65 -7.65
N LEU A 46 3.83 -12.79 -6.63
CA LEU A 46 2.74 -12.24 -5.83
C LEU A 46 1.71 -11.55 -6.72
N ASN A 47 0.43 -11.67 -6.37
CA ASN A 47 -0.68 -11.20 -7.18
C ASN A 47 -1.65 -10.28 -6.43
N ILE A 48 -1.36 -9.94 -5.17
CA ILE A 48 -2.08 -8.93 -4.41
C ILE A 48 -1.10 -8.07 -3.59
N VAL A 49 -1.41 -6.78 -3.45
CA VAL A 49 -0.77 -5.87 -2.50
C VAL A 49 -1.84 -5.26 -1.62
N ARG A 50 -1.61 -5.27 -0.30
CA ARG A 50 -2.44 -4.54 0.65
C ARG A 50 -1.80 -3.19 0.98
N ILE A 51 -2.57 -2.10 0.91
CA ILE A 51 -2.13 -0.74 1.25
C ILE A 51 -3.00 -0.20 2.40
N PRO A 52 -2.41 0.24 3.52
CA PRO A 52 -3.16 0.98 4.54
C PRO A 52 -3.70 2.32 4.01
N ILE A 53 -4.92 2.69 4.39
CA ILE A 53 -5.44 4.06 4.18
C ILE A 53 -5.22 4.84 5.47
N GLY A 54 -4.46 5.93 5.41
CA GLY A 54 -3.93 6.61 6.60
C GLY A 54 -2.79 5.83 7.26
N ALA A 55 -2.31 6.33 8.40
CA ALA A 55 -1.24 5.67 9.13
C ALA A 55 -1.66 4.28 9.64
N SER A 56 -0.76 3.31 9.48
CA SER A 56 -0.80 2.05 10.21
C SER A 56 0.15 2.12 11.42
N ASP A 57 0.29 1.04 12.18
CA ASP A 57 1.37 0.87 13.15
C ASP A 57 2.77 0.86 12.50
N PHE A 58 2.84 0.61 11.18
CA PHE A 58 4.05 0.69 10.37
C PHE A 58 4.08 1.95 9.50
N ILE A 59 4.46 3.08 10.10
CA ILE A 59 4.81 4.32 9.41
C ILE A 59 6.31 4.59 9.41
N SER A 60 6.77 5.42 8.49
CA SER A 60 8.16 5.92 8.42
C SER A 60 8.33 7.29 9.08
N GLU A 61 7.21 7.92 9.44
CA GLU A 61 7.14 9.23 10.09
C GLU A 61 6.98 9.07 11.60
N ASP A 62 7.28 10.13 12.35
CA ASP A 62 7.25 10.11 13.81
C ASP A 62 5.82 10.17 14.38
N ASP A 63 4.88 10.77 13.64
CA ASP A 63 3.50 11.00 14.08
C ASP A 63 2.49 10.22 13.23
N PHE A 64 1.42 9.73 13.89
CA PHE A 64 0.28 9.12 13.20
C PHE A 64 -0.54 10.19 12.46
N PHE A 65 -1.00 9.85 11.26
CA PHE A 65 -1.82 10.70 10.41
C PHE A 65 -3.04 9.96 9.86
N SER A 66 -4.03 10.72 9.41
CA SER A 66 -5.13 10.25 8.58
C SER A 66 -5.21 11.09 7.31
N CYS A 67 -5.98 10.65 6.32
CA CYS A 67 -6.17 11.44 5.11
C CYS A 67 -6.97 12.72 5.35
N ALA A 68 -7.49 12.98 6.57
CA ALA A 68 -8.35 14.12 6.89
C ALA A 68 -8.19 14.61 8.34
N ASP A 69 -6.94 14.78 8.81
CA ASP A 69 -6.66 15.22 10.20
C ASP A 69 -7.19 16.62 10.54
N LYS A 70 -7.50 17.44 9.53
CA LYS A 70 -8.16 18.74 9.72
C LYS A 70 -9.63 18.65 9.33
N LYS A 71 -10.53 18.86 10.29
CA LYS A 71 -11.97 18.96 10.05
C LYS A 71 -12.28 20.09 9.06
N GLY A 72 -12.99 19.76 7.98
CA GLY A 72 -13.56 20.74 7.07
C GLY A 72 -14.82 21.44 7.63
N PRO A 73 -15.28 22.55 7.04
CA PRO A 73 -16.53 23.20 7.45
C PRO A 73 -17.72 22.23 7.30
N ASP A 74 -18.84 22.46 7.99
CA ASP A 74 -19.98 21.53 8.00
C ASP A 74 -20.57 21.25 6.59
N GLY A 75 -20.47 22.21 5.66
CA GLY A 75 -20.86 22.02 4.27
C GLY A 75 -19.84 21.27 3.39
N ASN A 76 -18.64 20.99 3.90
CA ASN A 76 -17.61 20.21 3.22
C ASN A 76 -16.61 19.64 4.25
N LEU A 77 -16.97 18.52 4.88
CA LEU A 77 -16.18 17.90 5.94
C LEU A 77 -14.78 17.43 5.46
N LEU A 78 -14.63 17.08 4.19
CA LEU A 78 -13.38 16.58 3.59
C LEU A 78 -12.60 17.67 2.84
N LYS A 79 -12.88 18.97 3.11
CA LYS A 79 -12.21 20.09 2.44
C LYS A 79 -10.69 20.01 2.46
N TYR A 80 -10.11 19.43 3.52
CA TYR A 80 -8.67 19.31 3.72
C TYR A 80 -8.15 17.89 3.51
N PHE A 81 -8.95 17.00 2.89
CA PHE A 81 -8.50 15.66 2.58
C PHE A 81 -7.28 15.70 1.66
N ASN A 82 -6.26 14.92 1.98
CA ASN A 82 -5.06 14.77 1.15
C ASN A 82 -4.43 13.38 1.34
N ILE A 83 -3.45 13.09 0.50
CA ILE A 83 -2.67 11.83 0.50
C ILE A 83 -1.18 12.15 0.48
N ASP A 84 -0.78 13.27 1.08
CA ASP A 84 0.57 13.81 0.93
C ASP A 84 1.63 12.86 1.55
N HIS A 85 1.23 12.13 2.60
CA HIS A 85 2.02 11.08 3.24
C HIS A 85 2.22 9.82 2.37
N ASP A 86 1.43 9.64 1.30
CA ASP A 86 1.43 8.41 0.50
C ASP A 86 2.39 8.45 -0.70
N ALA A 87 3.19 9.51 -0.86
CA ALA A 87 4.01 9.71 -2.06
C ALA A 87 4.93 8.50 -2.36
N GLU A 88 5.63 7.98 -1.35
CA GLU A 88 6.51 6.81 -1.52
C GLU A 88 5.71 5.52 -1.82
N VAL A 89 4.58 5.34 -1.14
CA VAL A 89 3.67 4.21 -1.37
C VAL A 89 3.15 4.22 -2.81
N ILE A 90 2.76 5.39 -3.32
CA ILE A 90 2.26 5.57 -4.68
C ILE A 90 3.34 5.27 -5.71
N GLU A 91 4.56 5.76 -5.52
CA GLU A 91 5.67 5.49 -6.45
C GLU A 91 6.01 4.00 -6.50
N VAL A 92 6.12 3.33 -5.35
CA VAL A 92 6.36 1.88 -5.31
C VAL A 92 5.19 1.10 -5.91
N ALA A 93 3.95 1.50 -5.65
CA ALA A 93 2.76 0.85 -6.23
C ALA A 93 2.72 0.97 -7.77
N LYS A 94 3.13 2.11 -8.33
CA LYS A 94 3.28 2.30 -9.78
C LYS A 94 4.34 1.36 -10.36
N GLU A 95 5.49 1.24 -9.70
CA GLU A 95 6.56 0.31 -10.13
C GLU A 95 6.11 -1.15 -10.08
N ILE A 96 5.37 -1.56 -9.05
CA ILE A 96 4.76 -2.90 -8.96
C ILE A 96 3.78 -3.12 -10.11
N LYS A 97 2.89 -2.16 -10.37
CA LYS A 97 1.88 -2.26 -11.43
C LYS A 97 2.51 -2.30 -12.83
N ALA A 98 3.67 -1.65 -13.02
CA ALA A 98 4.41 -1.71 -14.27
C ALA A 98 4.94 -3.12 -14.59
N VAL A 99 5.34 -3.90 -13.58
CA VAL A 99 5.83 -5.28 -13.77
C VAL A 99 4.72 -6.34 -13.66
N LYS A 100 3.64 -6.03 -12.94
CA LYS A 100 2.48 -6.91 -12.74
C LYS A 100 1.17 -6.12 -12.98
N PRO A 101 0.78 -5.88 -14.25
CA PRO A 101 -0.37 -5.04 -14.57
C PRO A 101 -1.71 -5.51 -13.97
N ASN A 102 -1.83 -6.81 -13.71
CA ASN A 102 -3.02 -7.44 -13.12
C ASN A 102 -2.90 -7.68 -11.60
N VAL A 103 -1.93 -7.06 -10.92
CA VAL A 103 -1.84 -7.12 -9.45
C VAL A 103 -3.12 -6.56 -8.83
N LYS A 104 -3.70 -7.26 -7.86
CA LYS A 104 -4.84 -6.77 -7.11
C LYS A 104 -4.37 -5.81 -6.03
N ILE A 105 -5.02 -4.67 -5.88
CA ILE A 105 -4.77 -3.73 -4.77
C ILE A 105 -5.93 -3.84 -3.80
N LEU A 106 -5.62 -4.09 -2.53
CA LEU A 106 -6.56 -4.07 -1.42
C LEU A 106 -6.20 -2.91 -0.50
N ALA A 107 -7.01 -1.85 -0.51
CA ALA A 107 -6.83 -0.72 0.40
C ALA A 107 -7.70 -0.92 1.64
N THR A 108 -7.13 -0.74 2.85
CA THR A 108 -7.86 -0.92 4.10
C THR A 108 -7.54 0.20 5.09
N PRO A 109 -8.53 0.89 5.67
CA PRO A 109 -8.27 1.90 6.70
C PRO A 109 -7.80 1.24 8.00
N TRP A 110 -6.94 1.95 8.73
CA TRP A 110 -6.49 1.52 10.07
C TRP A 110 -7.28 2.21 11.20
N SER A 111 -7.49 3.51 11.06
CA SER A 111 -8.30 4.33 11.97
C SER A 111 -9.02 5.44 11.18
N ALA A 112 -10.12 5.94 11.74
CA ALA A 112 -10.74 7.17 11.25
C ALA A 112 -9.95 8.40 11.73
N GLN A 113 -10.29 9.58 11.20
CA GLN A 113 -9.74 10.86 11.67
C GLN A 113 -9.87 10.99 13.20
N HIS A 114 -8.81 11.46 13.85
CA HIS A 114 -8.88 11.81 15.28
C HIS A 114 -9.74 13.08 15.41
N GLY A 115 -10.77 13.01 16.27
CA GLY A 115 -11.77 14.07 16.44
C GLY A 115 -11.25 15.29 17.19
#